data_AF-A0A9E4RGE1-F1
#
_entry.id   AF-A0A9E4RGE1-F1
#
_cell.length_a   1.000
_cell.length_b   1.000
_cell.length_c   1.000
_cell.angle_alpha   90.00
_cell.angle_beta   90.00
_cell.angle_gamma   90.00
#
_symmetry.space_group_name_H-M   'P 1'
#
loop_
_entity.id
_entity.type
_entity.pdbx_description
1 polymer ?
#
loop_
_entity_poly.entity_id
_entity_poly.type
_entity_poly.pdbx_seq_one_letter_code
_entity_poly.pdbx_strand_id
1 'polypeptide(L)'
;EEAIAKGMEGAQFFAYSLAYYYNPFTGGNHKPGQENIYKGFIEAPEDKRWGAFGDAFRGFGGFSGGAAKEEPEDEVTRALWRAAQRGGCIGSPDFVTDTLRKYEDSHLDLMIFVAQCGARSHEDVMDSLYRTGTKVIPEFKERHEKHQKWREEQLAGVEHEINSTI
;
A
#
# COMPACT_ATOMS: atom_id res chain seq x y z
N GLU A 1 -6.10 -13.24 10.40
CA GLU A 1 -5.62 -12.63 11.66
C GLU A 1 -4.09 -12.57 11.75
N GLU A 2 -3.37 -13.68 11.56
CA GLU A 2 -1.90 -13.70 11.62
C GLU A 2 -1.21 -12.72 10.64
N ALA A 3 -1.64 -12.68 9.36
CA ALA A 3 -1.08 -11.78 8.35
C ALA A 3 -1.21 -10.29 8.74
N ILE A 4 -2.31 -9.92 9.38
CA ILE A 4 -2.56 -8.54 9.84
C ILE A 4 -1.63 -8.23 11.01
N ALA A 5 -1.54 -9.12 12.01
CA ALA A 5 -0.64 -8.96 13.14
C ALA A 5 0.82 -8.79 12.68
N LYS A 6 1.23 -9.61 11.71
CA LYS A 6 2.54 -9.54 11.06
C LYS A 6 2.79 -8.24 10.29
N GLY A 7 1.78 -7.69 9.62
CA GLY A 7 1.89 -6.47 8.81
C GLY A 7 1.75 -5.16 9.60
N MET A 8 1.10 -5.20 10.77
CA MET A 8 0.68 -3.99 11.51
C MET A 8 1.85 -3.14 11.99
N GLU A 9 2.88 -3.75 12.58
CA GLU A 9 4.05 -3.00 13.07
C GLU A 9 4.78 -2.30 11.93
N GLY A 10 4.88 -2.96 10.76
CA GLY A 10 5.48 -2.38 9.57
C GLY A 10 4.78 -1.11 9.12
N ALA A 11 3.45 -1.18 9.02
CA ALA A 11 2.63 -0.02 8.65
C ALA A 11 2.72 1.10 9.70
N GLN A 12 2.75 0.76 10.98
CA GLN A 12 2.97 1.72 12.07
C GLN A 12 4.31 2.43 11.92
N PHE A 13 5.40 1.68 11.74
CA PHE A 13 6.73 2.26 11.59
C PHE A 13 6.85 3.13 10.34
N PHE A 14 6.20 2.74 9.24
CA PHE A 14 6.16 3.56 8.03
C PHE A 14 5.48 4.91 8.28
N ALA A 15 4.30 4.91 8.90
CA ALA A 15 3.61 6.14 9.29
C ALA A 15 4.44 6.99 10.25
N TYR A 16 5.06 6.35 11.26
CA TYR A 16 5.92 7.01 12.24
C TYR A 16 7.13 7.69 11.58
N SER A 17 7.82 6.98 10.70
CA SER A 17 9.02 7.48 10.00
C SER A 17 8.67 8.59 9.01
N LEU A 18 7.57 8.49 8.27
CA LEU A 18 7.09 9.58 7.42
C LEU A 18 6.76 10.82 8.23
N ALA A 19 6.08 10.67 9.37
CA ALA A 19 5.79 11.80 10.26
C ALA A 19 7.07 12.44 10.81
N TYR A 20 8.11 11.64 11.11
CA TYR A 20 9.39 12.17 11.55
C TYR A 20 10.08 13.06 10.49
N TYR A 21 10.04 12.66 9.22
CA TYR A 21 10.68 13.42 8.13
C TYR A 21 9.83 14.53 7.53
N TYR A 22 8.51 14.36 7.49
CA TYR A 22 7.59 15.18 6.70
C TYR A 22 6.47 15.79 7.51
N ASN A 23 6.64 15.98 8.83
CA ASN A 23 5.60 16.62 9.66
C ASN A 23 5.23 18.00 9.06
N PRO A 24 3.98 18.21 8.61
CA PRO A 24 3.58 19.46 7.98
C PRO A 24 3.38 20.60 8.98
N PHE A 25 3.24 20.29 10.27
CA PHE A 25 3.04 21.30 11.32
C PHE A 25 4.35 21.83 11.88
N THR A 26 5.38 20.98 11.97
CA THR A 26 6.67 21.34 12.57
C THR A 26 7.82 21.35 11.57
N GLY A 27 7.60 20.91 10.33
CA GLY A 27 8.67 20.54 9.41
C GLY A 27 9.39 19.25 9.84
N GLY A 28 10.28 18.77 8.97
CA GLY A 28 11.15 17.63 9.27
C GLY A 28 12.26 18.01 10.24
N ASN A 29 12.13 17.61 11.51
CA ASN A 29 13.15 17.86 12.55
C ASN A 29 14.34 16.88 12.50
N HIS A 30 14.56 16.24 11.35
CA HIS A 30 15.56 15.20 11.21
C HIS A 30 16.98 15.73 11.39
N LYS A 31 17.78 15.02 12.19
CA LYS A 31 19.21 15.27 12.35
C LYS A 31 19.99 14.09 11.77
N PRO A 32 20.56 14.22 10.56
CA PRO A 32 21.26 13.12 9.90
C PRO A 32 22.34 12.49 10.80
N GLY A 33 22.28 11.17 10.96
CA GLY A 33 23.26 10.40 11.75
C GLY A 33 23.18 10.56 13.27
N GLN A 34 22.22 11.33 13.81
CA GLN A 34 22.11 11.57 15.25
C GLN A 34 20.98 10.79 15.92
N GLU A 35 19.98 10.36 15.15
CA GLU A 35 18.74 9.79 15.68
C GLU A 35 18.53 8.36 15.19
N ASN A 36 18.12 7.47 16.09
CA ASN A 36 17.67 6.12 15.74
C ASN A 36 16.14 6.08 15.74
N ILE A 37 15.55 6.27 14.56
CA ILE A 37 14.11 6.40 14.37
C ILE A 37 13.37 5.14 14.80
N TYR A 38 13.92 3.96 14.52
CA TYR A 38 13.31 2.68 14.88
C TYR A 38 13.31 2.46 16.41
N LYS A 39 14.40 2.81 17.08
CA LYS A 39 14.44 2.81 18.55
C LYS A 39 13.38 3.76 19.13
N GLY A 40 13.30 4.99 18.61
CA GLY A 40 12.27 5.95 19.03
C GLY A 40 10.84 5.44 18.81
N PHE A 41 10.59 4.72 17.72
CA PHE A 41 9.31 4.08 17.45
C PHE A 41 8.96 3.00 18.48
N ILE A 42 9.90 2.12 18.83
CA ILE A 42 9.67 1.06 19.83
C ILE A 42 9.43 1.65 21.21
N GLU A 43 10.17 2.70 21.58
CA GLU A 43 10.04 3.41 22.85
C GLU A 43 8.80 4.32 22.92
N ALA A 44 8.20 4.67 21.77
CA ALA A 44 6.99 5.47 21.73
C ALA A 44 5.78 4.70 22.30
N PRO A 45 4.89 5.38 23.05
CA PRO A 45 3.59 4.85 23.44
C PRO A 45 2.79 4.32 22.23
N GLU A 46 2.06 3.22 22.39
CA GLU A 46 1.34 2.56 21.28
C GLU A 46 0.35 3.48 20.55
N ASP A 47 -0.30 4.40 21.28
CA ASP A 47 -1.19 5.42 20.73
C ASP A 47 -0.45 6.42 19.83
N LYS A 48 0.85 6.63 20.07
CA LYS A 48 1.71 7.53 19.30
C LYS A 48 2.48 6.85 18.18
N ARG A 49 2.51 5.52 18.13
CA ARG A 49 3.22 4.74 17.09
C ARG A 49 2.67 4.95 15.68
N TRP A 50 1.42 5.38 15.57
CA TRP A 50 0.83 5.75 14.28
C TRP A 50 1.10 7.22 13.90
N GLY A 51 1.72 8.02 14.78
CA GLY A 51 2.00 9.44 14.57
C GLY A 51 0.75 10.32 14.56
N ALA A 52 0.95 11.62 14.33
CA ALA A 52 -0.14 12.62 14.29
C ALA A 52 -1.17 12.40 13.16
N PHE A 53 -0.89 11.48 12.22
CA PHE A 53 -1.76 11.11 11.09
C PHE A 53 -2.23 9.66 11.18
N GLY A 54 -2.21 9.08 12.37
CA GLY A 54 -2.37 7.64 12.54
C GLY A 54 -3.63 7.05 11.94
N ASP A 55 -4.76 7.73 12.09
CA ASP A 55 -6.04 7.26 11.54
C ASP A 55 -6.10 7.38 10.01
N ALA A 56 -5.48 8.42 9.44
CA ALA A 56 -5.38 8.58 7.99
C ALA A 56 -4.50 7.48 7.37
N PHE A 57 -3.38 7.14 8.01
CA PHE A 57 -2.50 6.07 7.56
C PHE A 57 -3.09 4.66 7.78
N ARG A 58 -3.80 4.43 8.89
CA ARG A 58 -4.56 3.18 9.06
C ARG A 58 -5.60 3.00 7.96
N GLY A 59 -6.26 4.09 7.57
CA GLY A 59 -7.15 4.10 6.42
C GLY A 59 -6.40 3.77 5.13
N PHE A 60 -5.36 4.53 4.79
CA PHE A 60 -4.57 4.32 3.56
C PHE A 60 -3.98 2.90 3.44
N GLY A 61 -3.47 2.34 4.54
CA GLY A 61 -2.98 0.95 4.59
C GLY A 61 -4.09 -0.11 4.57
N GLY A 62 -5.36 0.31 4.52
CA GLY A 62 -6.54 -0.54 4.51
C GLY A 62 -6.74 -1.34 5.81
N PHE A 63 -6.21 -0.85 6.93
CA PHE A 63 -6.36 -1.45 8.25
C PHE A 63 -7.63 -1.00 8.98
N SER A 64 -8.24 0.12 8.58
CA SER A 64 -9.45 0.67 9.23
C SER A 64 -10.51 1.24 8.29
N GLY A 65 -10.33 1.16 6.97
CA GLY A 65 -11.17 1.91 6.02
C GLY A 65 -10.93 3.42 6.08
N GLY A 66 -11.47 4.18 5.12
CA GLY A 66 -11.34 5.63 5.08
C GLY A 66 -11.90 6.30 6.34
N ALA A 67 -11.24 7.36 6.83
CA ALA A 67 -11.60 8.03 8.09
C ALA A 67 -13.00 8.68 8.07
N ALA A 68 -13.55 8.98 6.88
CA ALA A 68 -14.90 9.51 6.72
C ALA A 68 -15.93 8.39 6.61
N LYS A 69 -17.08 8.54 7.27
CA LYS A 69 -18.20 7.57 7.17
C LYS A 69 -18.89 7.61 5.81
N GLU A 70 -18.84 8.76 5.15
CA GLU A 70 -19.43 9.02 3.84
C GLU A 70 -18.33 9.41 2.85
N GLU A 71 -18.62 9.21 1.57
CA GLU A 71 -17.67 9.53 0.50
C GLU A 71 -17.50 11.05 0.37
N PRO A 72 -16.27 11.59 0.48
CA PRO A 72 -16.04 13.04 0.41
C PRO A 72 -16.29 13.63 -0.99
N GLU A 73 -16.81 14.85 -1.02
CA GLU A 73 -17.02 15.63 -2.26
C GLU A 73 -15.71 16.18 -2.86
N ASP A 74 -14.69 16.44 -2.05
CA ASP A 74 -13.37 16.87 -2.56
C ASP A 74 -12.64 15.70 -3.24
N GLU A 75 -12.24 15.85 -4.51
CA GLU A 75 -11.66 14.76 -5.31
C GLU A 75 -10.39 14.16 -4.70
N VAL A 76 -9.51 14.98 -4.13
CA VAL A 76 -8.26 14.51 -3.51
C VAL A 76 -8.59 13.64 -2.29
N THR A 77 -9.50 14.13 -1.45
CA THR A 77 -9.94 13.42 -0.25
C THR A 77 -10.77 12.18 -0.60
N ARG A 78 -11.56 12.23 -1.68
CA ARG A 78 -12.34 11.12 -2.22
C ARG A 78 -11.44 10.00 -2.73
N ALA A 79 -10.37 10.33 -3.45
CA ALA A 79 -9.40 9.37 -3.94
C ALA A 79 -8.72 8.62 -2.78
N LEU A 80 -8.29 9.35 -1.74
CA LEU A 80 -7.72 8.76 -0.53
C LEU A 80 -8.73 7.90 0.23
N TRP A 81 -9.98 8.35 0.33
CA TRP A 81 -11.07 7.60 0.95
C TRP A 81 -11.33 6.29 0.21
N ARG A 82 -11.49 6.32 -1.12
CA ARG A 82 -11.68 5.11 -1.94
C ARG A 82 -10.48 4.17 -1.84
N ALA A 83 -9.25 4.69 -1.85
CA ALA A 83 -8.04 3.88 -1.68
C ALA A 83 -8.05 3.14 -0.34
N ALA A 84 -8.45 3.84 0.72
CA ALA A 84 -8.55 3.27 2.06
C ALA A 84 -9.62 2.16 2.20
N GLN A 85 -10.66 2.17 1.36
CA GLN A 85 -11.72 1.14 1.34
C GLN A 85 -11.33 -0.12 0.57
N ARG A 86 -10.28 -0.08 -0.27
CA ARG A 86 -9.92 -1.21 -1.15
C ARG A 86 -9.22 -2.35 -0.40
N GLY A 87 -8.78 -2.10 0.83
CA GLY A 87 -8.01 -3.03 1.66
C GLY A 87 -6.54 -3.05 1.24
N GLY A 88 -5.63 -2.98 2.21
CA GLY A 88 -4.22 -3.24 1.94
C GLY A 88 -4.09 -4.73 1.64
N CYS A 89 -3.33 -5.11 0.61
CA CYS A 89 -3.08 -6.49 0.18
C CYS A 89 -2.36 -7.34 1.26
N ILE A 90 -2.99 -7.50 2.43
CA ILE A 90 -2.50 -8.09 3.66
C ILE A 90 -3.56 -9.09 4.11
N GLY A 91 -3.33 -10.36 3.83
CA GLY A 91 -4.32 -11.39 4.10
C GLY A 91 -3.94 -12.74 3.51
N SER A 92 -4.95 -13.61 3.33
CA SER A 92 -4.80 -14.86 2.60
C SER A 92 -4.58 -14.60 1.11
N PRO A 93 -4.03 -15.58 0.35
CA PRO A 93 -3.96 -15.50 -1.11
C PRO A 93 -5.31 -15.17 -1.74
N ASP A 94 -6.40 -15.80 -1.31
CA ASP A 94 -7.75 -15.54 -1.85
C ASP A 94 -8.18 -14.08 -1.63
N PHE A 95 -7.95 -13.53 -0.45
CA PHE A 95 -8.26 -12.13 -0.16
C PHE A 95 -7.45 -11.18 -1.05
N VAL A 96 -6.16 -11.46 -1.25
CA VAL A 96 -5.30 -10.66 -2.13
C VAL A 96 -5.77 -10.78 -3.59
N THR A 97 -6.10 -11.98 -4.06
CA THR A 97 -6.66 -12.20 -5.40
C THR A 97 -7.95 -11.40 -5.60
N ASP A 98 -8.89 -11.46 -4.66
CA ASP A 98 -10.13 -10.68 -4.72
C ASP A 98 -9.89 -9.16 -4.69
N THR A 99 -8.87 -8.73 -3.96
CA THR A 99 -8.45 -7.32 -3.95
C THR A 99 -7.88 -6.91 -5.31
N LEU A 100 -6.99 -7.72 -5.89
CA LEU A 100 -6.38 -7.45 -7.20
C LEU A 100 -7.39 -7.49 -8.35
N ARG A 101 -8.42 -8.35 -8.30
CA ARG A 101 -9.52 -8.36 -9.27
C ARG A 101 -10.18 -6.98 -9.39
N LYS A 102 -10.42 -6.30 -8.26
CA LYS A 102 -11.01 -4.93 -8.27
C LYS A 102 -10.11 -3.91 -8.98
N TYR A 103 -8.79 -4.08 -8.89
CA TYR A 103 -7.83 -3.23 -9.60
C TYR A 103 -7.74 -3.59 -11.08
N GLU A 104 -7.76 -4.88 -11.43
CA GLU A 104 -7.82 -5.37 -12.82
C GLU A 104 -9.10 -4.91 -13.53
N ASP A 105 -10.25 -4.96 -12.86
CA ASP A 105 -11.53 -4.45 -13.34
C ASP A 105 -11.51 -2.93 -13.58
N SER A 106 -10.61 -2.22 -12.89
CA SER A 106 -10.36 -0.79 -13.10
C SER A 106 -9.27 -0.53 -14.16
N HIS A 107 -8.81 -1.57 -14.85
CA HIS A 107 -7.78 -1.54 -15.88
C HIS A 107 -6.43 -0.97 -15.41
N LEU A 108 -6.05 -1.27 -14.15
CA LEU A 108 -4.74 -0.92 -13.63
C LEU A 108 -3.64 -1.73 -14.34
N ASP A 109 -2.67 -1.06 -14.95
CA ASP A 109 -1.58 -1.72 -15.68
C ASP A 109 -0.50 -2.32 -14.78
N LEU A 110 -0.24 -1.70 -13.61
CA LEU A 110 0.87 -2.06 -12.73
C LEU A 110 0.47 -2.00 -11.27
N MET A 111 0.80 -3.07 -10.53
CA MET A 111 0.73 -3.12 -9.08
C MET A 111 2.11 -3.30 -8.49
N ILE A 112 2.50 -2.44 -7.54
CA ILE A 112 3.76 -2.51 -6.82
C ILE A 112 3.48 -2.90 -5.37
N PHE A 113 4.05 -4.02 -4.93
CA PHE A 113 3.93 -4.49 -3.55
C PHE A 113 5.08 -3.96 -2.69
N VAL A 114 4.74 -3.29 -1.60
CA VAL A 114 5.70 -2.98 -0.53
C VAL A 114 5.77 -4.18 0.42
N ALA A 115 6.63 -5.15 0.09
CA ALA A 115 6.73 -6.40 0.85
C ALA A 115 7.56 -6.26 2.15
N GLN A 116 8.52 -5.33 2.19
CA GLN A 116 9.38 -5.09 3.35
C GLN A 116 9.09 -3.70 3.93
N CYS A 117 8.50 -3.68 5.12
CA CYS A 117 8.12 -2.47 5.81
C CYS A 117 8.24 -2.69 7.32
N GLY A 118 9.06 -1.93 8.03
CA GLY A 118 9.40 -2.19 9.46
C GLY A 118 10.11 -3.53 9.68
N ALA A 119 9.88 -4.16 10.83
CA ALA A 119 10.62 -5.36 11.25
C ALA A 119 10.04 -6.68 10.73
N ARG A 120 9.80 -6.78 9.42
CA ARG A 120 9.42 -8.05 8.80
C ARG A 120 10.62 -9.00 8.77
N SER A 121 10.44 -10.23 9.25
CA SER A 121 11.47 -11.26 9.12
C SER A 121 11.66 -11.64 7.65
N HIS A 122 12.86 -12.10 7.31
CA HIS A 122 13.16 -12.53 5.96
C HIS A 122 12.24 -13.69 5.52
N GLU A 123 12.00 -14.63 6.42
CA GLU A 123 11.20 -15.84 6.18
C GLU A 123 9.76 -15.47 5.83
N ASP A 124 9.19 -14.50 6.54
CA ASP A 124 7.84 -14.02 6.29
C ASP A 124 7.72 -13.32 4.93
N VAL A 125 8.73 -12.52 4.54
CA VAL A 125 8.77 -11.85 3.23
C VAL A 125 8.85 -12.91 2.13
N MET A 126 9.72 -13.90 2.28
CA MET A 126 9.90 -14.97 1.30
C MET A 126 8.65 -15.84 1.17
N ASP A 127 7.97 -16.18 2.27
CA ASP A 127 6.70 -16.93 2.24
C ASP A 127 5.61 -16.12 1.52
N SER A 128 5.52 -14.81 1.77
CA SER A 128 4.57 -13.93 1.07
C SER A 128 4.83 -13.87 -0.44
N LEU A 129 6.10 -13.72 -0.85
CA LEU A 129 6.49 -13.73 -2.26
C LEU A 129 6.18 -15.08 -2.92
N TYR A 130 6.50 -16.19 -2.24
CA TYR A 130 6.22 -17.53 -2.72
C TYR A 130 4.72 -17.77 -2.93
N ARG A 131 3.89 -17.42 -1.94
CA ARG A 131 2.43 -17.54 -2.04
C ARG A 131 1.86 -16.64 -3.12
N THR A 132 2.34 -15.40 -3.23
CA THR A 132 1.89 -14.48 -4.29
C THR A 132 2.19 -15.08 -5.66
N GLY A 133 3.43 -15.51 -5.90
CA GLY A 133 3.84 -16.08 -7.19
C GLY A 133 3.14 -17.40 -7.54
N THR A 134 2.83 -18.24 -6.56
CA THR A 134 2.25 -19.58 -6.80
C THR A 134 0.74 -19.66 -6.68
N LYS A 135 0.09 -18.73 -5.96
CA LYS A 135 -1.35 -18.78 -5.66
C LYS A 135 -2.13 -17.60 -6.21
N VAL A 136 -1.51 -16.43 -6.36
CA VAL A 136 -2.20 -15.20 -6.79
C VAL A 136 -1.94 -14.92 -8.27
N ILE A 137 -0.67 -14.80 -8.66
CA ILE A 137 -0.26 -14.37 -10.01
C ILE A 137 -0.77 -15.27 -11.17
N PRO A 138 -0.84 -16.62 -11.05
CA PRO A 138 -1.22 -17.47 -12.18
C PRO A 138 -2.54 -17.09 -12.84
N GLU A 139 -3.56 -16.78 -12.03
CA GLU A 139 -4.89 -16.41 -12.52
C GLU A 139 -4.88 -15.14 -13.40
N PHE A 140 -4.13 -14.11 -12.99
CA PHE A 140 -4.03 -12.86 -13.75
C PHE A 140 -3.20 -13.04 -15.02
N LYS A 141 -2.15 -13.86 -14.93
CA LYS A 141 -1.28 -14.18 -16.07
C LYS A 141 -2.05 -14.86 -17.20
N GLU A 142 -2.96 -15.79 -16.87
CA GLU A 142 -3.78 -16.51 -17.86
C GLU A 142 -4.61 -15.60 -18.77
N ARG A 143 -4.98 -14.41 -18.30
CA ARG A 143 -5.84 -13.47 -19.03
C ARG A 143 -5.19 -12.13 -19.35
N HIS A 144 -3.91 -11.96 -19.04
CA HIS A 144 -3.17 -10.72 -19.23
C HIS A 144 -3.21 -10.19 -20.68
N GLU A 145 -3.24 -11.09 -21.67
CA GLU A 145 -3.34 -10.71 -23.09
C GLU A 145 -4.60 -9.88 -23.42
N LYS A 146 -5.70 -10.05 -22.66
CA LYS A 146 -6.92 -9.24 -22.85
C LYS A 146 -6.69 -7.79 -22.44
N HIS A 147 -6.00 -7.59 -21.32
CA HIS A 147 -5.65 -6.27 -20.83
C HIS A 147 -4.68 -5.56 -21.78
N GLN A 148 -3.71 -6.29 -22.33
CA GLN A 148 -2.77 -5.73 -23.31
C GLN A 148 -3.48 -5.20 -24.57
N LYS A 149 -4.45 -5.94 -25.12
CA LYS A 149 -5.26 -5.47 -26.26
C LYS A 149 -6.08 -4.24 -25.91
N TRP A 150 -6.76 -4.24 -24.76
CA TRP A 150 -7.52 -3.07 -24.30
C TRP A 150 -6.61 -1.83 -24.19
N ARG A 151 -5.42 -2.00 -23.62
CA ARG A 151 -4.43 -0.92 -23.47
C ARG A 151 -3.96 -0.40 -24.82
N GLU A 152 -3.63 -1.27 -25.76
CA GLU A 152 -3.27 -0.89 -27.14
C GLU A 152 -4.38 -0.06 -27.80
N GLU A 153 -5.64 -0.46 -27.65
CA GLU A 153 -6.79 0.28 -28.16
C GLU A 153 -6.92 1.68 -27.53
N GLN A 154 -6.74 1.81 -26.21
CA GLN A 154 -6.79 3.11 -25.54
C GLN A 154 -5.65 4.03 -25.98
N LEU A 155 -4.50 3.46 -26.34
CA LEU A 155 -3.28 4.19 -26.65
C LEU A 155 -3.11 4.48 -28.15
N ALA A 156 -3.94 3.90 -29.03
CA ALA A 156 -3.80 4.00 -30.48
C ALA A 156 -3.81 5.45 -31.03
N GLY A 157 -4.40 6.40 -30.31
CA GLY A 157 -4.46 7.81 -30.69
C GLY A 157 -3.46 8.72 -29.99
N VAL A 158 -2.54 8.17 -29.19
CA VAL A 158 -1.56 8.97 -28.44
C VAL A 158 -0.46 9.44 -29.38
N GLU A 159 -0.34 10.77 -29.54
CA GLU A 159 0.61 11.39 -30.48
C GLU A 159 2.09 11.25 -30.03
N HIS A 160 2.32 10.92 -28.76
CA HIS A 160 3.65 10.83 -28.17
C HIS A 160 4.15 9.38 -28.08
N GLU A 161 5.47 9.21 -28.16
CA GLU A 161 6.11 7.92 -27.98
C GLU A 161 5.85 7.37 -26.57
N ILE A 162 5.26 6.18 -26.50
CA ILE A 162 4.90 5.53 -25.26
C ILE A 162 6.09 4.70 -24.76
N ASN A 163 6.84 5.29 -23.85
CA ASN A 163 7.94 4.61 -23.16
C ASN A 163 7.40 3.79 -21.97
N SER A 164 6.94 2.59 -22.25
CA SER A 164 6.42 1.64 -21.25
C SER A 164 7.49 0.61 -20.88
N THR A 165 7.70 0.40 -19.58
CA THR A 165 8.49 -0.74 -19.08
C THR A 165 7.68 -2.03 -18.98
N ILE A 166 6.38 -1.95 -19.33
CA ILE A 166 5.38 -3.01 -19.34
C ILE A 166 5.03 -3.30 -20.78
#